data_AF-A0A660WB34-F1
#
_entry.id   AF-A0A660WB34-F1
#
_cell.length_a   1.000
_cell.length_b   1.000
_cell.length_c   1.000
_cell.angle_alpha   90.00
_cell.angle_beta   90.00
_cell.angle_gamma   90.00
#
_symmetry.space_group_name_H-M   'P 1'
#
loop_
_entity.id
_entity.type
_entity.pdbx_description
1 polymer ?
#
loop_
_entity_poly.entity_id
_entity_poly.type
_entity_poly.pdbx_seq_one_letter_code
_entity_poly.pdbx_strand_id
1 'polypeptide(L)'
;MTGKFHTTWGEFGGYKHPNALQYECAAMLAYGAKCSIGDQLHPTGEMDISTYKMIGSAYRDVQAKEAWCRDVENIADIGIVSSEAANRENPGARNDSESDVGAGRILLEGHFLFDILDLEMDFSKYKVLVLPDNISVNDRLKNKLDEYLSKGGKLFLTGTSGLSSDGSGFVFDIGAEYHGQSPYRPDYVLPNKELRPSFVDSPLVMYLPSQRIKAIKGCSLGQIYDPYFNRTFEHFCSHQHAPARPEPSGFDTGVQCGNIVYLSHPVFSIYRGLGAVAYREYIINALNLLLVEPAIRVNLPSTGRVTLMKQQEHNRYLLHLLYANTINRGGPMELSGGTVAGKTSSVEVVDELLPLYDIKISLSVPEKVECVKCVPDGDELEFSQQAGCVEFVLPKLQCHQMLELEYSRISGHH
;
A
#
# COMPACT_ATOMS: atom_id res chain seq x y z
N MET A 1 3.09 -3.70 16.98
CA MET A 1 2.54 -3.85 18.35
C MET A 1 1.03 -3.84 18.26
N THR A 2 0.34 -4.61 19.09
CA THR A 2 -1.11 -4.58 19.27
C THR A 2 -1.46 -4.58 20.77
N GLY A 3 -2.74 -4.55 21.14
CA GLY A 3 -3.22 -4.67 22.51
C GLY A 3 -4.46 -5.54 22.60
N LYS A 4 -4.76 -6.03 23.81
CA LYS A 4 -5.94 -6.86 24.10
C LYS A 4 -7.27 -6.10 24.06
N PHE A 5 -7.22 -4.78 23.98
CA PHE A 5 -8.34 -3.85 24.16
C PHE A 5 -9.24 -3.75 22.93
N HIS A 6 -10.56 -3.63 23.12
CA HIS A 6 -11.51 -3.53 22.02
C HIS A 6 -11.35 -2.21 21.24
N THR A 7 -11.12 -1.11 21.96
CA THR A 7 -11.12 0.25 21.40
C THR A 7 -9.75 0.90 21.47
N THR A 8 -9.19 1.08 22.67
CA THR A 8 -7.96 1.84 22.89
C THR A 8 -7.18 1.33 24.10
N TRP A 9 -5.92 1.77 24.21
CA TRP A 9 -5.05 1.41 25.32
C TRP A 9 -5.68 1.73 26.68
N GLY A 10 -5.62 0.76 27.59
CA GLY A 10 -6.05 0.93 28.98
C GLY A 10 -7.54 0.73 29.26
N GLU A 11 -8.26 0.15 28.30
CA GLU A 11 -9.64 -0.29 28.48
C GLU A 11 -9.74 -1.52 29.41
N PHE A 12 -9.78 -1.29 30.73
CA PHE A 12 -10.07 -2.35 31.71
C PHE A 12 -11.47 -2.95 31.46
N GLY A 13 -11.54 -4.28 31.39
CA GLY A 13 -12.79 -4.99 31.03
C GLY A 13 -13.14 -4.99 29.54
N GLY A 14 -12.35 -4.32 28.68
CA GLY A 14 -12.47 -4.39 27.22
C GLY A 14 -11.64 -5.51 26.62
N TYR A 15 -12.19 -6.19 25.61
CA TYR A 15 -11.57 -7.36 24.98
C TYR A 15 -11.72 -7.33 23.46
N LYS A 16 -10.62 -7.58 22.74
CA LYS A 16 -10.69 -7.98 21.33
C LYS A 16 -11.25 -9.38 21.19
N HIS A 17 -11.76 -9.68 20.00
CA HIS A 17 -12.02 -11.07 19.63
C HIS A 17 -10.68 -11.82 19.42
N PRO A 18 -10.54 -13.10 19.84
CA PRO A 18 -9.29 -13.86 19.67
C PRO A 18 -8.77 -13.91 18.22
N ASN A 19 -9.68 -13.97 17.24
CA ASN A 19 -9.33 -13.98 15.82
C ASN A 19 -8.58 -12.72 15.39
N ALA A 20 -8.88 -11.55 16.00
CA ALA A 20 -8.15 -10.32 15.74
C ALA A 20 -6.70 -10.43 16.21
N LEU A 21 -6.46 -10.94 17.43
CA LEU A 21 -5.09 -11.13 17.91
C LEU A 21 -4.31 -12.16 17.09
N GLN A 22 -4.99 -13.23 16.63
CA GLN A 22 -4.37 -14.21 15.73
C GLN A 22 -3.94 -13.56 14.41
N TYR A 23 -4.84 -12.82 13.75
CA TYR A 23 -4.53 -12.13 12.50
C TYR A 23 -3.43 -11.06 12.68
N GLU A 24 -3.50 -10.26 13.74
CA GLU A 24 -2.51 -9.21 14.02
C GLU A 24 -1.12 -9.77 14.31
N CYS A 25 -1.02 -10.88 15.05
CA CYS A 25 0.27 -11.57 15.27
C CYS A 25 0.79 -12.20 13.98
N ALA A 26 -0.08 -12.84 13.19
CA ALA A 26 0.28 -13.36 11.88
C ALA A 26 0.79 -12.26 10.94
N ALA A 27 0.17 -11.08 10.95
CA ALA A 27 0.61 -9.93 10.19
C ALA A 27 2.00 -9.48 10.64
N MET A 28 2.27 -9.40 11.95
CA MET A 28 3.63 -9.08 12.45
C MET A 28 4.67 -10.07 11.92
N LEU A 29 4.39 -11.37 12.00
CA LEU A 29 5.28 -12.41 11.46
C LEU A 29 5.51 -12.27 9.95
N ALA A 30 4.45 -11.98 9.20
CA ALA A 30 4.52 -11.82 7.74
C ALA A 30 5.39 -10.64 7.30
N TYR A 31 5.60 -9.64 8.16
CA TYR A 31 6.52 -8.53 7.89
C TYR A 31 7.86 -8.66 8.65
N GLY A 32 8.21 -9.88 9.12
CA GLY A 32 9.46 -10.13 9.85
C GLY A 32 9.57 -9.42 11.21
N ALA A 33 8.45 -8.94 11.75
CA ALA A 33 8.40 -8.22 13.01
C ALA A 33 8.20 -9.17 14.20
N LYS A 34 8.70 -8.76 15.37
CA LYS A 34 8.42 -9.45 16.64
C LYS A 34 7.00 -9.15 17.10
N CYS A 35 6.31 -10.18 17.60
CA CYS A 35 4.99 -10.02 18.18
C CYS A 35 5.06 -9.32 19.54
N SER A 36 4.23 -8.29 19.71
CA SER A 36 4.06 -7.56 20.98
C SER A 36 2.59 -7.26 21.20
N ILE A 37 2.01 -7.87 22.24
CA ILE A 37 0.64 -7.64 22.69
C ILE A 37 0.69 -6.93 24.05
N GLY A 38 0.15 -5.72 24.11
CA GLY A 38 0.02 -4.96 25.34
C GLY A 38 -1.23 -5.31 26.15
N ASP A 39 -1.04 -5.34 27.45
CA ASP A 39 -2.08 -5.40 28.47
C ASP A 39 -1.77 -4.35 29.55
N GLN A 40 -2.78 -3.94 30.31
CA GLN A 40 -2.61 -3.07 31.46
C GLN A 40 -2.96 -3.85 32.73
N LEU A 41 -1.92 -4.14 33.53
CA LEU A 41 -2.06 -4.94 34.74
C LEU A 41 -3.00 -4.26 35.75
N HIS A 42 -3.90 -5.05 36.33
CA HIS A 42 -4.78 -4.58 37.39
C HIS A 42 -3.96 -4.16 38.63
N PRO A 43 -4.36 -3.12 39.40
CA PRO A 43 -3.59 -2.68 40.58
C PRO A 43 -3.36 -3.74 41.65
N THR A 44 -4.18 -4.78 41.71
CA THR A 44 -3.97 -5.92 42.63
C THR A 44 -2.83 -6.84 42.19
N GLY A 45 -2.35 -6.73 40.95
CA GLY A 45 -1.40 -7.64 40.33
C GLY A 45 -2.01 -8.97 39.87
N GLU A 46 -3.32 -9.17 40.04
CA GLU A 46 -4.00 -10.38 39.57
C GLU A 46 -4.10 -10.38 38.03
N MET A 47 -3.84 -11.55 37.43
CA MET A 47 -3.95 -11.75 36.00
C MET A 47 -5.41 -11.90 35.57
N ASP A 48 -5.79 -11.18 34.51
CA ASP A 48 -7.07 -11.41 33.84
C ASP A 48 -7.01 -12.69 32.99
N ILE A 49 -7.63 -13.76 33.49
CA ILE A 49 -7.54 -15.08 32.86
C ILE A 49 -8.12 -15.09 31.43
N SER A 50 -9.14 -14.29 31.14
CA SER A 50 -9.70 -14.18 29.78
C SER A 50 -8.70 -13.59 28.80
N THR A 51 -8.01 -12.52 29.22
CA THR A 51 -6.95 -11.84 28.47
C THR A 51 -5.80 -12.80 28.18
N TYR A 52 -5.28 -13.49 29.18
CA TYR A 52 -4.13 -14.39 28.99
C TYR A 52 -4.48 -15.68 28.23
N LYS A 53 -5.72 -16.18 28.31
CA LYS A 53 -6.20 -17.27 27.43
C LYS A 53 -6.20 -16.83 25.96
N MET A 54 -6.66 -15.62 25.68
CA MET A 54 -6.71 -15.04 24.34
C MET A 54 -5.31 -14.82 23.77
N ILE A 55 -4.43 -14.16 24.54
CA ILE A 55 -3.02 -13.95 24.20
C ILE A 55 -2.33 -15.29 23.96
N GLY A 56 -2.51 -16.26 24.85
CA GLY A 56 -1.94 -17.60 24.71
C GLY A 56 -2.39 -18.32 23.45
N SER A 57 -3.59 -18.04 22.94
CA SER A 57 -4.06 -18.59 21.66
C SER A 57 -3.29 -18.04 20.47
N ALA A 58 -3.03 -16.74 20.43
CA ALA A 58 -2.23 -16.14 19.37
C ALA A 58 -0.77 -16.60 19.44
N TYR A 59 -0.18 -16.65 20.64
CA TYR A 59 1.22 -17.05 20.79
C TYR A 59 1.49 -18.54 20.53
N ARG A 60 0.49 -19.44 20.64
CA ARG A 60 0.64 -20.83 20.18
C ARG A 60 0.90 -20.90 18.68
N ASP A 61 0.19 -20.11 17.88
CA ASP A 61 0.40 -20.03 16.44
C ASP A 61 1.77 -19.40 16.12
N VAL A 62 2.15 -18.35 16.86
CA VAL A 62 3.48 -17.73 16.74
C VAL A 62 4.59 -18.73 17.02
N GLN A 63 4.49 -19.50 18.11
CA GLN A 63 5.47 -20.52 18.48
C GLN A 63 5.60 -21.59 17.39
N ALA A 64 4.49 -22.04 16.82
CA ALA A 64 4.49 -23.03 15.75
C ALA A 64 5.17 -22.52 14.47
N LYS A 65 5.18 -21.20 14.22
CA LYS A 65 5.70 -20.58 12.99
C LYS A 65 7.10 -19.98 13.13
N GLU A 66 7.61 -19.90 14.35
CA GLU A 66 8.81 -19.13 14.70
C GLU A 66 10.06 -19.48 13.88
N ALA A 67 10.25 -20.75 13.53
CA ALA A 67 11.41 -21.24 12.77
C ALA A 67 11.50 -20.66 11.34
N TRP A 68 10.41 -20.16 10.78
CA TRP A 68 10.34 -19.59 9.44
C TRP A 68 10.35 -18.06 9.42
N CYS A 69 10.22 -17.42 10.57
CA CYS A 69 10.05 -15.97 10.69
C CYS A 69 11.29 -15.25 11.24
N ARG A 70 12.35 -15.96 11.58
CA ARG A 70 13.60 -15.41 12.12
C ARG A 70 14.61 -15.13 11.01
N ASP A 71 15.43 -14.11 11.15
CA ASP A 71 16.56 -13.83 10.25
C ASP A 71 16.15 -13.83 8.76
N VAL A 72 15.06 -13.12 8.47
CA VAL A 72 14.48 -12.96 7.14
C VAL A 72 14.84 -11.61 6.53
N GLU A 73 15.01 -11.59 5.21
CA GLU A 73 15.12 -10.35 4.42
C GLU A 73 13.84 -10.14 3.60
N ASN A 74 13.27 -8.94 3.65
CA ASN A 74 12.08 -8.61 2.86
C ASN A 74 12.45 -8.48 1.37
N ILE A 75 11.63 -9.06 0.50
CA ILE A 75 11.72 -8.86 -0.94
C ILE A 75 10.66 -7.85 -1.36
N ALA A 76 11.09 -6.78 -2.02
CA ALA A 76 10.25 -5.69 -2.46
C ALA A 76 10.60 -5.24 -3.88
N ASP A 77 9.59 -5.08 -4.73
CA ASP A 77 9.77 -4.48 -6.05
C ASP A 77 9.72 -2.96 -5.99
N ILE A 78 8.97 -2.42 -5.03
CA ILE A 78 8.63 -0.99 -4.95
C ILE A 78 9.16 -0.37 -3.66
N GLY A 79 9.76 0.81 -3.76
CA GLY A 79 10.10 1.64 -2.61
C GLY A 79 9.19 2.86 -2.54
N ILE A 80 8.44 3.07 -1.46
CA ILE A 80 7.74 4.34 -1.20
C ILE A 80 8.73 5.28 -0.53
N VAL A 81 9.10 6.37 -1.18
CA VAL A 81 9.86 7.45 -0.52
C VAL A 81 8.92 8.16 0.44
N SER A 82 9.09 7.98 1.75
CA SER A 82 8.16 8.51 2.74
C SER A 82 8.06 10.03 2.66
N SER A 83 6.84 10.53 2.51
CA SER A 83 6.55 11.96 2.63
C SER A 83 6.89 12.49 4.02
N GLU A 84 6.65 11.71 5.08
CA GLU A 84 7.05 12.13 6.43
C GLU A 84 8.57 12.34 6.51
N ALA A 85 9.35 11.38 6.02
CA ALA A 85 10.81 11.49 6.01
C ALA A 85 11.31 12.65 5.12
N ALA A 86 10.70 12.82 3.93
CA ALA A 86 11.07 13.87 2.98
C ALA A 86 10.74 15.29 3.46
N ASN A 87 9.73 15.42 4.33
CA ASN A 87 9.23 16.72 4.79
C ASN A 87 9.50 16.97 6.29
N ARG A 88 10.38 16.20 6.93
CA ARG A 88 10.66 16.23 8.38
C ARG A 88 11.05 17.61 8.93
N GLU A 89 11.68 18.45 8.11
CA GLU A 89 12.10 19.80 8.50
C GLU A 89 10.94 20.82 8.48
N ASN A 90 9.75 20.46 7.99
CA ASN A 90 8.59 21.34 7.97
C ASN A 90 7.91 21.40 9.35
N PRO A 91 7.85 22.57 10.01
CA PRO A 91 7.29 22.72 11.37
C PRO A 91 5.80 22.36 11.54
N GLY A 92 5.09 22.08 10.44
CA GLY A 92 3.68 21.67 10.41
C GLY A 92 3.45 20.24 9.91
N ALA A 93 4.51 19.46 9.65
CA ALA A 93 4.39 18.06 9.27
C ALA A 93 3.75 17.28 10.41
N ARG A 94 2.64 16.57 10.12
CA ARG A 94 2.03 15.63 11.07
C ARG A 94 2.78 14.31 10.99
N ASN A 95 2.87 13.59 12.11
CA ASN A 95 3.38 12.21 12.18
C ASN A 95 2.48 11.17 11.47
N ASP A 96 1.56 11.62 10.62
CA ASP A 96 0.65 10.79 9.82
C ASP A 96 0.50 11.46 8.45
N SER A 97 1.21 10.93 7.46
CA SER A 97 1.16 11.42 6.10
C SER A 97 0.04 10.73 5.32
N GLU A 98 -0.96 11.51 4.91
CA GLU A 98 -2.11 11.01 4.13
C GLU A 98 -1.68 10.34 2.81
N SER A 99 -0.59 10.85 2.21
CA SER A 99 -0.03 10.31 0.97
C SER A 99 0.68 8.97 1.21
N ASP A 100 1.44 8.83 2.29
CA ASP A 100 2.09 7.56 2.67
C ASP A 100 1.04 6.49 2.99
N VAL A 101 0.01 6.83 3.77
CA VAL A 101 -1.11 5.90 4.08
C VAL A 101 -1.87 5.50 2.82
N GLY A 102 -2.16 6.46 1.93
CA GLY A 102 -2.84 6.20 0.67
C GLY A 102 -2.05 5.28 -0.25
N ALA A 103 -0.75 5.55 -0.41
CA ALA A 103 0.16 4.73 -1.20
C ALA A 103 0.27 3.31 -0.62
N GLY A 104 0.46 3.19 0.69
CA GLY A 104 0.49 1.90 1.38
C GLY A 104 -0.79 1.08 1.13
N ARG A 105 -1.97 1.69 1.27
CA ARG A 105 -3.25 1.00 1.02
C ARG A 105 -3.36 0.52 -0.43
N ILE A 106 -3.04 1.36 -1.41
CA ILE A 106 -3.06 0.98 -2.83
C ILE A 106 -2.14 -0.20 -3.10
N LEU A 107 -0.91 -0.17 -2.58
CA LEU A 107 0.06 -1.24 -2.82
C LEU A 107 -0.35 -2.55 -2.13
N LEU A 108 -0.86 -2.48 -0.89
CA LEU A 108 -1.38 -3.64 -0.16
C LEU A 108 -2.58 -4.28 -0.88
N GLU A 109 -3.53 -3.47 -1.34
CA GLU A 109 -4.73 -3.95 -2.04
C GLU A 109 -4.46 -4.43 -3.47
N GLY A 110 -3.40 -3.92 -4.09
CA GLY A 110 -2.89 -4.36 -5.39
C GLY A 110 -1.94 -5.56 -5.31
N HIS A 111 -1.63 -6.04 -4.10
CA HIS A 111 -0.70 -7.15 -3.84
C HIS A 111 0.72 -6.91 -4.38
N PHE A 112 1.18 -5.66 -4.33
CA PHE A 112 2.56 -5.32 -4.66
C PHE A 112 3.48 -5.56 -3.45
N LEU A 113 4.70 -6.02 -3.71
CA LEU A 113 5.74 -6.12 -2.68
C LEU A 113 6.48 -4.79 -2.57
N PHE A 114 6.48 -4.19 -1.38
CA PHE A 114 7.06 -2.87 -1.18
C PHE A 114 7.68 -2.65 0.20
N ASP A 115 8.55 -1.65 0.28
CA ASP A 115 9.07 -1.07 1.52
C ASP A 115 8.72 0.43 1.62
N ILE A 116 8.72 0.96 2.85
CA ILE A 116 8.67 2.40 3.12
C ILE A 116 10.08 2.87 3.43
N LEU A 117 10.56 3.88 2.70
CA LEU A 117 11.95 4.32 2.71
C LEU A 117 12.09 5.71 3.30
N ASP A 118 13.12 5.88 4.13
CA ASP A 118 13.67 7.20 4.41
C ASP A 118 14.65 7.67 3.31
N LEU A 119 15.19 8.88 3.45
CA LEU A 119 16.09 9.46 2.45
C LEU A 119 17.51 8.88 2.48
N GLU A 120 17.87 8.08 3.48
CA GLU A 120 19.21 7.50 3.68
C GLU A 120 19.31 6.07 3.14
N MET A 121 18.19 5.33 3.08
CA MET A 121 18.13 3.96 2.57
C MET A 121 18.59 3.80 1.10
N ASP A 122 19.08 2.63 0.73
CA ASP A 122 19.54 2.34 -0.63
C ASP A 122 18.37 2.15 -1.61
N PHE A 123 18.26 3.06 -2.58
CA PHE A 123 17.19 3.06 -3.59
C PHE A 123 17.43 2.06 -4.73
N SER A 124 18.67 1.59 -4.92
CA SER A 124 19.02 0.71 -6.04
C SER A 124 18.39 -0.69 -5.97
N LYS A 125 17.86 -1.06 -4.80
CA LYS A 125 17.19 -2.34 -4.55
C LYS A 125 15.79 -2.44 -5.19
N TYR A 126 15.18 -1.30 -5.55
CA TYR A 126 13.78 -1.24 -5.97
C TYR A 126 13.65 -1.03 -7.48
N LYS A 127 12.77 -1.79 -8.12
CA LYS A 127 12.45 -1.65 -9.56
C LYS A 127 11.73 -0.33 -9.86
N VAL A 128 10.92 0.14 -8.90
CA VAL A 128 10.18 1.41 -8.99
C VAL A 128 10.25 2.14 -7.64
N LEU A 129 10.48 3.44 -7.66
CA LEU A 129 10.24 4.31 -6.52
C LEU A 129 8.93 5.09 -6.71
N VAL A 130 8.10 5.08 -5.68
CA VAL A 130 6.91 5.93 -5.59
C VAL A 130 7.26 7.17 -4.79
N LEU A 131 7.01 8.35 -5.36
CA LEU A 131 7.10 9.64 -4.69
C LEU A 131 5.67 10.17 -4.47
N PRO A 132 5.04 9.84 -3.34
CA PRO A 132 3.61 10.04 -3.16
C PRO A 132 3.26 11.50 -2.86
N ASP A 133 2.50 12.11 -3.76
CA ASP A 133 1.75 13.37 -3.72
C ASP A 133 2.50 14.68 -3.42
N ASN A 134 3.49 14.70 -2.54
CA ASN A 134 4.06 15.91 -1.96
C ASN A 134 5.54 15.76 -1.54
N ILE A 135 6.32 14.97 -2.29
CA ILE A 135 7.75 14.82 -2.04
C ILE A 135 8.52 16.05 -2.52
N SER A 136 9.05 16.81 -1.55
CA SER A 136 9.97 17.92 -1.79
C SER A 136 11.35 17.38 -2.14
N VAL A 137 11.84 17.66 -3.34
CA VAL A 137 13.12 17.15 -3.83
C VAL A 137 14.20 18.23 -3.72
N ASN A 138 14.97 18.19 -2.63
CA ASN A 138 16.16 19.02 -2.47
C ASN A 138 17.34 18.50 -3.31
N ASP A 139 18.44 19.25 -3.38
CA ASP A 139 19.62 18.89 -4.19
C ASP A 139 20.21 17.52 -3.84
N ARG A 140 20.23 17.17 -2.55
CA ARG A 140 20.74 15.86 -2.09
C ARG A 140 19.87 14.72 -2.60
N LEU A 141 18.55 14.84 -2.46
CA LEU A 141 17.60 13.83 -2.94
C LEU A 141 17.58 13.79 -4.47
N LYS A 142 17.69 14.94 -5.13
CA LYS A 142 17.76 15.04 -6.59
C LYS A 142 18.94 14.25 -7.15
N ASN A 143 20.14 14.47 -6.63
CA ASN A 143 21.34 13.76 -7.08
C ASN A 143 21.19 12.24 -6.91
N LYS A 144 20.61 11.80 -5.79
CA LYS A 144 20.37 10.37 -5.52
C LYS A 144 19.35 9.77 -6.48
N LEU A 145 18.26 10.50 -6.78
CA LEU A 145 17.23 10.05 -7.73
C LEU A 145 17.73 10.06 -9.17
N ASP A 146 18.59 11.00 -9.54
CA ASP A 146 19.26 11.04 -10.85
C ASP A 146 20.20 9.84 -11.03
N GLU A 147 20.98 9.51 -10.01
CA GLU A 147 21.82 8.30 -10.03
C GLU A 147 20.95 7.04 -10.19
N TYR A 148 19.86 6.95 -9.44
CA TYR A 148 18.90 5.85 -9.53
C TYR A 148 18.30 5.71 -10.94
N LEU A 149 17.82 6.82 -11.53
CA LEU A 149 17.31 6.86 -12.90
C LEU A 149 18.38 6.45 -13.92
N SER A 150 19.63 6.92 -13.75
CA SER A 150 20.75 6.62 -14.66
C SER A 150 21.09 5.13 -14.73
N LYS A 151 20.78 4.38 -13.67
CA LYS A 151 20.95 2.92 -13.59
C LYS A 151 19.72 2.14 -14.05
N GLY A 152 18.74 2.80 -14.67
CA GLY A 152 17.51 2.17 -15.17
C GLY A 152 16.38 2.09 -14.14
N GLY A 153 16.52 2.75 -12.99
CA GLY A 153 15.44 2.93 -12.03
C GLY A 153 14.23 3.65 -12.62
N LYS A 154 13.06 3.48 -11.99
CA LYS A 154 11.79 4.05 -12.46
C LYS A 154 11.11 4.88 -11.37
N LEU A 155 10.52 6.01 -11.74
CA LEU A 155 9.82 6.89 -10.80
C LEU A 155 8.33 6.97 -11.11
N PHE A 156 7.51 6.77 -10.08
CA PHE A 156 6.08 7.04 -10.09
C PHE A 156 5.81 8.25 -9.20
N LEU A 157 5.53 9.40 -9.80
CA LEU A 157 5.30 10.66 -9.10
C LEU A 157 3.83 11.05 -9.15
N THR A 158 3.31 11.64 -8.08
CA THR A 158 1.92 12.12 -8.05
C THR A 158 1.84 13.52 -7.42
N GLY A 159 0.80 14.28 -7.75
CA GLY A 159 0.53 15.58 -7.14
C GLY A 159 1.68 16.58 -7.33
N THR A 160 2.17 17.18 -6.24
CA THR A 160 3.28 18.13 -6.25
C THR A 160 4.66 17.47 -6.12
N SER A 161 4.75 16.14 -6.04
CA SER A 161 6.05 15.46 -5.96
C SER A 161 6.96 15.81 -7.12
N GLY A 162 8.18 16.26 -6.81
CA GLY A 162 9.16 16.65 -7.81
C GLY A 162 8.94 18.05 -8.42
N LEU A 163 7.96 18.83 -7.94
CA LEU A 163 7.91 20.25 -8.25
C LEU A 163 9.04 20.99 -7.52
N SER A 164 9.67 21.93 -8.22
CA SER A 164 10.68 22.83 -7.65
C SER A 164 10.04 23.82 -6.67
N SER A 165 10.76 24.14 -5.60
CA SER A 165 10.31 25.08 -4.56
C SER A 165 10.17 26.52 -5.05
N ASP A 166 10.89 26.89 -6.12
CA ASP A 166 10.79 28.20 -6.77
C ASP A 166 9.62 28.32 -7.76
N GLY A 167 8.85 27.25 -7.96
CA GLY A 167 7.70 27.21 -8.87
C GLY A 167 8.07 27.16 -10.36
N SER A 168 9.34 26.97 -10.71
CA SER A 168 9.82 26.94 -12.11
C SER A 168 9.35 25.70 -12.90
N GLY A 169 8.80 24.68 -12.24
CA GLY A 169 8.34 23.44 -12.86
C GLY A 169 8.80 22.20 -12.11
N PHE A 170 8.95 21.09 -12.82
CA PHE A 170 9.46 19.84 -12.26
C PHE A 170 10.98 19.80 -12.30
N VAL A 171 11.60 19.23 -11.27
CA VAL A 171 13.05 19.00 -11.24
C VAL A 171 13.48 17.86 -12.17
N PHE A 172 12.53 17.04 -12.63
CA PHE A 172 12.74 15.97 -13.60
C PHE A 172 12.13 16.33 -14.96
N ASP A 173 12.73 15.88 -16.06
CA ASP A 173 12.08 15.91 -17.38
C ASP A 173 11.00 14.83 -17.43
N ILE A 174 9.79 15.18 -16.97
CA ILE A 174 8.62 14.31 -17.03
C ILE A 174 7.99 14.24 -18.44
N GLY A 175 8.58 14.91 -19.43
CA GLY A 175 8.07 14.95 -20.82
C GLY A 175 6.84 15.85 -21.01
N ALA A 176 6.54 16.74 -20.07
CA ALA A 176 5.40 17.65 -20.09
C ALA A 176 5.76 19.07 -19.63
N GLU A 177 5.04 20.06 -20.14
CA GLU A 177 5.08 21.44 -19.65
C GLU A 177 4.16 21.62 -18.45
N TYR A 178 4.62 22.36 -17.44
CA TYR A 178 3.84 22.70 -16.25
C TYR A 178 3.20 24.08 -16.40
N HIS A 179 1.91 24.18 -16.07
CA HIS A 179 1.08 25.38 -16.22
C HIS A 179 0.44 25.85 -14.91
N GLY A 180 1.02 25.47 -13.77
CA GLY A 180 0.49 25.84 -12.46
C GLY A 180 -0.56 24.88 -11.91
N GLN A 181 -1.06 25.18 -10.72
CA GLN A 181 -2.14 24.42 -10.11
C GLN A 181 -3.50 24.78 -10.74
N SER A 182 -4.38 23.79 -10.83
CA SER A 182 -5.78 23.96 -11.23
C SER A 182 -6.48 25.00 -10.36
N PRO A 183 -7.21 25.97 -10.95
CA PRO A 183 -8.07 26.86 -10.18
C PRO A 183 -9.34 26.13 -9.69
N TYR A 184 -9.59 24.90 -10.13
CA TYR A 184 -10.80 24.13 -9.83
C TYR A 184 -10.58 23.08 -8.73
N ARG A 185 -11.56 22.96 -7.84
CA ARG A 185 -11.59 21.97 -6.76
C ARG A 185 -13.05 21.62 -6.42
N PRO A 186 -13.57 20.48 -6.89
CA PRO A 186 -12.90 19.44 -7.68
C PRO A 186 -12.66 19.82 -9.15
N ASP A 187 -11.82 19.05 -9.83
CA ASP A 187 -11.86 18.85 -11.28
C ASP A 187 -12.01 17.34 -11.58
N TYR A 188 -11.93 16.93 -12.85
CA TYR A 188 -12.23 15.56 -13.27
C TYR A 188 -11.16 14.99 -14.19
N VAL A 189 -10.98 13.67 -14.18
CA VAL A 189 -10.06 12.96 -15.08
C VAL A 189 -10.77 11.90 -15.89
N LEU A 190 -10.42 11.78 -17.16
CA LEU A 190 -10.77 10.63 -17.98
C LEU A 190 -9.46 10.00 -18.47
N PRO A 191 -8.99 8.93 -17.81
CA PRO A 191 -7.81 8.20 -18.26
C PRO A 191 -8.00 7.62 -19.67
N ASN A 192 -6.91 7.29 -20.35
CA ASN A 192 -6.98 6.47 -21.56
C ASN A 192 -7.62 5.11 -21.25
N LYS A 193 -8.17 4.45 -22.27
CA LYS A 193 -9.02 3.25 -22.10
C LYS A 193 -8.34 2.14 -21.31
N GLU A 194 -7.04 1.94 -21.52
CA GLU A 194 -6.19 0.96 -20.87
C GLU A 194 -5.91 1.26 -19.38
N LEU A 195 -6.12 2.50 -18.93
CA LEU A 195 -5.92 2.93 -17.55
C LEU A 195 -7.22 3.09 -16.77
N ARG A 196 -8.36 3.10 -17.45
CA ARG A 196 -9.66 3.30 -16.81
C ARG A 196 -9.98 2.13 -15.88
N PRO A 197 -10.66 2.40 -14.75
CA PRO A 197 -11.33 1.36 -13.99
C PRO A 197 -12.30 0.59 -14.88
N SER A 198 -12.44 -0.72 -14.66
CA SER A 198 -13.16 -1.60 -15.58
C SER A 198 -14.66 -1.30 -15.72
N PHE A 199 -15.20 -0.49 -14.81
CA PHE A 199 -16.61 -0.11 -14.70
C PHE A 199 -16.86 1.38 -14.94
N VAL A 200 -15.88 2.13 -15.46
CA VAL A 200 -15.98 3.58 -15.65
C VAL A 200 -15.56 4.01 -17.06
N ASP A 201 -16.48 4.66 -17.77
CA ASP A 201 -16.24 5.25 -19.10
C ASP A 201 -16.38 6.79 -19.14
N SER A 202 -16.72 7.41 -18.01
CA SER A 202 -16.98 8.85 -17.87
C SER A 202 -15.95 9.52 -16.96
N PRO A 203 -15.77 10.85 -17.03
CA PRO A 203 -14.81 11.57 -16.19
C PRO A 203 -15.02 11.30 -14.68
N LEU A 204 -13.97 10.82 -14.02
CA LEU A 204 -13.86 10.59 -12.59
C LEU A 204 -13.61 11.91 -11.86
N VAL A 205 -14.37 12.18 -10.82
CA VAL A 205 -14.12 13.36 -9.97
C VAL A 205 -12.81 13.21 -9.20
N MET A 206 -12.04 14.28 -9.09
CA MET A 206 -10.86 14.38 -8.24
C MET A 206 -11.04 15.56 -7.28
N TYR A 207 -11.14 15.27 -5.98
CA TYR A 207 -11.56 16.25 -4.96
C TYR A 207 -10.47 17.25 -4.54
N LEU A 208 -9.23 17.00 -4.95
CA LEU A 208 -8.10 17.90 -4.77
C LEU A 208 -7.63 18.39 -6.14
N PRO A 209 -7.10 19.63 -6.24
CA PRO A 209 -6.72 20.21 -7.52
C PRO A 209 -5.58 19.45 -8.19
N SER A 210 -5.64 19.33 -9.52
CA SER A 210 -4.52 18.89 -10.36
C SER A 210 -3.39 19.92 -10.39
N GLN A 211 -2.18 19.45 -10.68
CA GLN A 211 -1.12 20.24 -11.31
C GLN A 211 -1.33 20.19 -12.82
N ARG A 212 -1.55 21.34 -13.45
CA ARG A 212 -1.86 21.40 -14.88
C ARG A 212 -0.61 21.13 -15.69
N ILE A 213 -0.65 20.04 -16.44
CA ILE A 213 0.43 19.64 -17.34
C ILE A 213 -0.08 19.46 -18.77
N LYS A 214 0.83 19.65 -19.74
CA LYS A 214 0.62 19.30 -21.14
C LYS A 214 1.76 18.42 -21.62
N ALA A 215 1.47 17.19 -22.02
CA ALA A 215 2.44 16.28 -22.57
C ALA A 215 2.99 16.83 -23.90
N ILE A 216 4.32 16.95 -24.00
CA ILE A 216 5.02 17.43 -25.20
C ILE A 216 5.86 16.30 -25.80
N LYS A 217 6.69 15.65 -24.96
CA LYS A 217 7.56 14.54 -25.36
C LYS A 217 7.05 13.19 -24.84
N GLY A 218 6.34 13.21 -23.72
CA GLY A 218 5.77 12.02 -23.12
C GLY A 218 4.41 11.65 -23.72
N CYS A 219 3.95 10.44 -23.42
CA CYS A 219 2.62 9.97 -23.77
C CYS A 219 1.62 10.44 -22.70
N SER A 220 0.59 11.19 -23.11
CA SER A 220 -0.52 11.54 -22.23
C SER A 220 -1.26 10.29 -21.75
N LEU A 221 -1.61 10.27 -20.46
CA LEU A 221 -2.34 9.17 -19.82
C LEU A 221 -3.86 9.41 -19.78
N GLY A 222 -4.33 10.48 -20.41
CA GLY A 222 -5.75 10.88 -20.44
C GLY A 222 -5.93 12.37 -20.22
N GLN A 223 -7.18 12.81 -20.17
CA GLN A 223 -7.53 14.23 -20.19
C GLN A 223 -8.18 14.69 -18.88
N ILE A 224 -7.93 15.94 -18.50
CA ILE A 224 -8.64 16.63 -17.42
C ILE A 224 -9.86 17.35 -17.98
N TYR A 225 -10.97 17.30 -17.25
CA TYR A 225 -12.20 18.03 -17.55
C TYR A 225 -12.50 19.02 -16.42
N ASP A 226 -12.73 20.27 -16.80
CA ASP A 226 -13.05 21.33 -15.83
C ASP A 226 -14.54 21.27 -15.46
N PRO A 227 -14.91 21.62 -14.23
CA PRO A 227 -16.31 21.87 -13.90
C PRO A 227 -16.81 23.16 -14.60
N TYR A 228 -18.13 23.37 -14.59
CA TYR A 228 -18.67 24.67 -15.01
C TYR A 228 -18.14 25.82 -14.14
N PHE A 229 -18.06 25.62 -12.82
CA PHE A 229 -17.56 26.56 -11.82
C PHE A 229 -17.18 25.83 -10.52
N ASN A 230 -16.36 26.45 -9.68
CA ASN A 230 -16.27 26.04 -8.28
C ASN A 230 -17.54 26.44 -7.55
N ARG A 231 -18.15 25.49 -6.84
CA ARG A 231 -19.37 25.77 -6.08
C ARG A 231 -19.04 26.76 -4.96
N THR A 232 -19.77 27.86 -4.93
CA THR A 232 -19.73 28.85 -3.84
C THR A 232 -21.16 29.14 -3.36
N PHE A 233 -21.32 30.05 -2.41
CA PHE A 233 -22.65 30.54 -2.04
C PHE A 233 -23.37 31.21 -3.24
N GLU A 234 -22.62 31.92 -4.08
CA GLU A 234 -23.14 32.64 -5.26
C GLU A 234 -23.31 31.74 -6.49
N HIS A 235 -22.47 30.72 -6.63
CA HIS A 235 -22.52 29.75 -7.74
C HIS A 235 -22.95 28.38 -7.22
N PHE A 236 -24.26 28.15 -7.23
CA PHE A 236 -24.87 26.94 -6.69
C PHE A 236 -25.06 25.84 -7.75
N CYS A 237 -24.70 24.60 -7.40
CA CYS A 237 -25.10 23.40 -8.12
C CYS A 237 -25.38 22.29 -7.11
N SER A 238 -26.64 21.91 -6.96
CA SER A 238 -27.11 20.77 -6.16
C SER A 238 -26.33 20.58 -4.82
N HIS A 239 -25.99 19.34 -4.47
CA HIS A 239 -25.48 18.94 -3.17
C HIS A 239 -23.97 19.11 -2.96
N GLN A 240 -23.13 18.82 -3.96
CA GLN A 240 -21.67 18.78 -3.76
C GLN A 240 -20.88 19.72 -4.67
N HIS A 241 -20.89 19.50 -5.98
CA HIS A 241 -20.06 20.24 -6.93
C HIS A 241 -20.73 20.32 -8.31
N ALA A 242 -20.32 21.29 -9.12
CA ALA A 242 -20.79 21.41 -10.50
C ALA A 242 -20.24 20.24 -11.36
N PRO A 243 -20.99 19.75 -12.35
CA PRO A 243 -20.54 18.66 -13.21
C PRO A 243 -19.38 19.08 -14.12
N ALA A 244 -18.65 18.09 -14.64
CA ALA A 244 -17.68 18.28 -15.70
C ALA A 244 -18.32 18.90 -16.95
N ARG A 245 -17.59 19.79 -17.63
CA ARG A 245 -17.91 20.23 -18.98
C ARG A 245 -17.74 19.05 -19.97
N PRO A 246 -18.48 19.02 -21.09
CA PRO A 246 -18.34 17.95 -22.08
C PRO A 246 -16.97 17.92 -22.77
N GLU A 247 -16.32 19.07 -22.91
CA GLU A 247 -15.04 19.22 -23.59
C GLU A 247 -13.85 19.07 -22.61
N PRO A 248 -12.74 18.45 -23.04
CA PRO A 248 -11.53 18.41 -22.23
C PRO A 248 -10.96 19.82 -22.03
N SER A 249 -10.34 20.04 -20.87
CA SER A 249 -9.71 21.31 -20.51
C SER A 249 -8.44 21.64 -21.32
N GLY A 250 -7.92 20.67 -22.08
CA GLY A 250 -6.65 20.76 -22.79
C GLY A 250 -5.43 20.48 -21.92
N PHE A 251 -5.62 19.95 -20.70
CA PHE A 251 -4.56 19.48 -19.82
C PHE A 251 -4.66 17.97 -19.58
N ASP A 252 -3.53 17.34 -19.29
CA ASP A 252 -3.42 15.90 -19.16
C ASP A 252 -3.53 15.43 -17.71
N THR A 253 -4.18 14.29 -17.50
CA THR A 253 -4.31 13.66 -16.16
C THR A 253 -2.99 13.08 -15.64
N GLY A 254 -2.00 12.94 -16.53
CA GLY A 254 -0.73 12.31 -16.27
C GLY A 254 0.06 12.12 -17.56
N VAL A 255 1.33 11.78 -17.42
CA VAL A 255 2.25 11.57 -18.54
C VAL A 255 3.19 10.40 -18.22
N GLN A 256 3.50 9.61 -19.23
CA GLN A 256 4.62 8.66 -19.21
C GLN A 256 5.73 9.14 -20.14
N CYS A 257 6.94 9.28 -19.61
CA CYS A 257 8.13 9.63 -20.38
C CYS A 257 9.30 8.75 -19.94
N GLY A 258 9.67 7.77 -20.78
CA GLY A 258 10.70 6.79 -20.45
C GLY A 258 10.38 6.04 -19.15
N ASN A 259 11.30 6.13 -18.17
CA ASN A 259 11.18 5.49 -16.87
C ASN A 259 10.38 6.29 -15.83
N ILE A 260 9.71 7.37 -16.25
CA ILE A 260 8.94 8.23 -15.36
C ILE A 260 7.46 8.16 -15.75
N VAL A 261 6.60 7.88 -14.77
CA VAL A 261 5.16 8.11 -14.83
C VAL A 261 4.80 9.17 -13.80
N TYR A 262 4.03 10.17 -14.23
CA TYR A 262 3.53 11.23 -13.37
C TYR A 262 2.00 11.33 -13.48
N LEU A 263 1.31 11.41 -12.34
CA LEU A 263 -0.13 11.72 -12.29
C LEU A 263 -0.37 13.11 -11.68
N SER A 264 -1.22 13.91 -12.33
CA SER A 264 -1.41 15.33 -11.99
C SER A 264 -2.00 15.60 -10.61
N HIS A 265 -2.71 14.63 -10.05
CA HIS A 265 -3.44 14.77 -8.79
C HIS A 265 -2.69 14.13 -7.63
N PRO A 266 -2.92 14.59 -6.38
CA PRO A 266 -2.49 13.88 -5.18
C PRO A 266 -3.37 12.64 -4.95
N VAL A 267 -3.26 11.66 -5.86
CA VAL A 267 -4.17 10.51 -5.97
C VAL A 267 -4.17 9.63 -4.73
N PHE A 268 -3.05 9.54 -4.01
CA PHE A 268 -2.97 8.72 -2.80
C PHE A 268 -3.74 9.34 -1.64
N SER A 269 -3.62 10.65 -1.43
CA SER A 269 -4.37 11.40 -0.42
C SER A 269 -5.87 11.39 -0.73
N ILE A 270 -6.23 11.55 -2.02
CA ILE A 270 -7.63 11.40 -2.48
C ILE A 270 -8.15 10.00 -2.15
N TYR A 271 -7.39 8.94 -2.46
CA TYR A 271 -7.80 7.58 -2.15
C TYR A 271 -7.91 7.34 -0.65
N ARG A 272 -6.95 7.80 0.15
CA ARG A 272 -6.96 7.68 1.62
C ARG A 272 -8.22 8.32 2.21
N GLY A 273 -8.63 9.48 1.68
CA GLY A 273 -9.79 10.23 2.19
C GLY A 273 -11.15 9.70 1.73
N LEU A 274 -11.24 9.01 0.59
CA LEU A 274 -12.52 8.65 -0.03
C LEU A 274 -12.72 7.15 -0.27
N GLY A 275 -11.65 6.35 -0.34
CA GLY A 275 -11.70 4.90 -0.52
C GLY A 275 -12.38 4.42 -1.80
N ALA A 276 -12.47 5.25 -2.84
CA ALA A 276 -13.19 4.88 -4.05
C ALA A 276 -12.40 3.85 -4.87
N VAL A 277 -13.03 2.71 -5.17
CA VAL A 277 -12.46 1.60 -5.97
C VAL A 277 -11.95 2.08 -7.33
N ALA A 278 -12.62 3.07 -7.92
CA ALA A 278 -12.21 3.66 -9.19
C ALA A 278 -10.83 4.34 -9.11
N TYR A 279 -10.50 5.02 -8.00
CA TYR A 279 -9.17 5.59 -7.84
C TYR A 279 -8.12 4.48 -7.72
N ARG A 280 -8.44 3.42 -6.98
CA ARG A 280 -7.53 2.28 -6.82
C ARG A 280 -7.16 1.64 -8.15
N GLU A 281 -8.15 1.27 -8.96
CA GLU A 281 -7.88 0.64 -10.26
C GLU A 281 -7.10 1.57 -11.19
N TYR A 282 -7.45 2.86 -11.24
CA TYR A 282 -6.72 3.85 -12.02
C TYR A 282 -5.25 3.95 -11.61
N ILE A 283 -4.96 4.07 -10.31
CA ILE A 283 -3.59 4.20 -9.79
C ILE A 283 -2.79 2.92 -10.05
N ILE A 284 -3.39 1.74 -9.80
CA ILE A 284 -2.75 0.44 -10.07
C ILE A 284 -2.43 0.28 -11.55
N ASN A 285 -3.35 0.62 -12.44
CA ASN A 285 -3.13 0.53 -13.88
C ASN A 285 -1.99 1.45 -14.33
N ALA A 286 -1.92 2.68 -13.80
CA ALA A 286 -0.83 3.61 -14.09
C ALA A 286 0.52 3.11 -13.55
N LEU A 287 0.55 2.51 -12.35
CA LEU A 287 1.77 1.94 -11.77
C LEU A 287 2.28 0.73 -12.57
N ASN A 288 1.37 -0.10 -13.09
CA ASN A 288 1.70 -1.26 -13.93
C ASN A 288 2.38 -0.88 -15.25
N LEU A 289 2.32 0.38 -15.68
CA LEU A 289 3.12 0.88 -16.81
C LEU A 289 4.63 0.81 -16.52
N LEU A 290 5.04 0.89 -15.25
CA LEU A 290 6.44 0.83 -14.82
C LEU A 290 6.85 -0.58 -14.34
N LEU A 291 5.96 -1.29 -13.65
CA LEU A 291 6.22 -2.62 -13.08
C LEU A 291 5.61 -3.74 -13.93
N VAL A 292 6.16 -3.93 -15.13
CA VAL A 292 5.66 -4.94 -16.09
C VAL A 292 5.90 -6.38 -15.60
N GLU A 293 7.03 -6.60 -14.93
CA GLU A 293 7.47 -7.90 -14.40
C GLU A 293 7.57 -7.85 -12.86
N PRO A 294 6.43 -7.89 -12.14
CA PRO A 294 6.43 -7.97 -10.69
C PRO A 294 7.00 -9.31 -10.23
N ALA A 295 7.63 -9.33 -9.06
CA ALA A 295 8.14 -10.53 -8.42
C ALA A 295 7.03 -11.51 -8.04
N ILE A 296 5.79 -11.03 -7.88
CA ILE A 296 4.63 -11.87 -7.55
C ILE A 296 3.36 -11.43 -8.28
N ARG A 297 2.53 -12.40 -8.65
CA ARG A 297 1.13 -12.23 -9.01
C ARG A 297 0.29 -13.22 -8.23
N VAL A 298 -0.82 -12.74 -7.65
CA VAL A 298 -1.73 -13.56 -6.84
C VAL A 298 -3.18 -13.09 -7.03
N ASN A 299 -4.15 -14.02 -7.01
CA ASN A 299 -5.58 -13.73 -7.15
C ASN A 299 -6.31 -13.55 -5.80
N LEU A 300 -5.65 -12.95 -4.81
CA LEU A 300 -6.29 -12.62 -3.52
C LEU A 300 -7.34 -11.51 -3.71
N PRO A 301 -8.40 -11.46 -2.87
CA PRO A 301 -9.26 -10.29 -2.77
C PRO A 301 -8.45 -9.10 -2.24
N SER A 302 -8.90 -7.86 -2.44
CA SER A 302 -8.15 -6.66 -1.99
C SER A 302 -7.95 -6.56 -0.48
N THR A 303 -8.67 -7.35 0.32
CA THR A 303 -8.47 -7.48 1.78
C THR A 303 -7.40 -8.50 2.15
N GLY A 304 -6.96 -9.34 1.20
CA GLY A 304 -5.84 -10.24 1.36
C GLY A 304 -4.50 -9.49 1.40
N ARG A 305 -3.49 -10.12 1.99
CA ARG A 305 -2.14 -9.57 2.09
C ARG A 305 -1.14 -10.62 1.64
N VAL A 306 -0.09 -10.15 0.99
CA VAL A 306 1.00 -10.98 0.52
C VAL A 306 2.33 -10.33 0.85
N THR A 307 3.28 -11.11 1.36
CA THR A 307 4.67 -10.69 1.56
C THR A 307 5.59 -11.83 1.16
N LEU A 308 6.80 -11.49 0.72
CA LEU A 308 7.81 -12.46 0.33
C LEU A 308 9.09 -12.16 1.09
N MET A 309 9.58 -13.17 1.77
CA MET A 309 10.78 -13.12 2.60
C MET A 309 11.83 -14.07 2.04
N LYS A 310 13.10 -13.76 2.22
CA LYS A 310 14.22 -14.64 1.88
C LYS A 310 14.98 -15.02 3.14
N GLN A 311 15.24 -16.32 3.31
CA GLN A 311 16.16 -16.85 4.32
C GLN A 311 17.36 -17.47 3.61
N GLN A 312 18.40 -16.66 3.42
CA GLN A 312 19.57 -17.04 2.63
C GLN A 312 20.30 -18.26 3.22
N GLU A 313 20.48 -18.32 4.54
CA GLU A 313 21.16 -19.42 5.24
C GLU A 313 20.47 -20.77 5.05
N HIS A 314 19.14 -20.74 4.87
CA HIS A 314 18.31 -21.93 4.66
C HIS A 314 18.03 -22.24 3.19
N ASN A 315 18.52 -21.42 2.24
CA ASN A 315 18.24 -21.50 0.81
C ASN A 315 16.73 -21.59 0.50
N ARG A 316 15.92 -20.75 1.14
CA ARG A 316 14.47 -20.74 0.93
C ARG A 316 13.87 -19.35 0.88
N TYR A 317 12.75 -19.24 0.17
CA TYR A 317 11.82 -18.13 0.25
C TYR A 317 10.61 -18.50 1.11
N LEU A 318 10.08 -17.52 1.83
CA LEU A 318 8.87 -17.66 2.63
C LEU A 318 7.84 -16.68 2.10
N LEU A 319 6.82 -17.22 1.45
CA LEU A 319 5.67 -16.47 0.98
C LEU A 319 4.59 -16.52 2.07
N HIS A 320 4.23 -15.36 2.61
CA HIS A 320 3.12 -15.27 3.57
C HIS A 320 1.88 -14.79 2.84
N LEU A 321 0.78 -15.50 3.04
CA LEU A 321 -0.55 -15.10 2.58
C LEU A 321 -1.44 -14.91 3.81
N LEU A 322 -2.07 -13.74 3.93
CA LEU A 322 -3.03 -13.45 5.00
C LEU A 322 -4.37 -13.05 4.43
N TYR A 323 -5.42 -13.46 5.13
CA TYR A 323 -6.78 -13.05 4.82
C TYR A 323 -7.65 -13.04 6.07
N ALA A 324 -8.27 -11.91 6.33
CA ALA A 324 -9.36 -11.76 7.27
C ALA A 324 -10.32 -10.69 6.74
N ASN A 325 -11.62 -10.90 6.93
CA ASN A 325 -12.58 -9.83 6.70
C ASN A 325 -12.67 -8.97 7.96
N THR A 326 -12.57 -7.67 7.80
CA THR A 326 -12.99 -6.73 8.83
C THR A 326 -14.47 -6.40 8.63
N ILE A 327 -15.21 -6.40 9.74
CA ILE A 327 -16.59 -5.92 9.77
C ILE A 327 -16.62 -4.66 10.60
N ASN A 328 -17.14 -3.58 10.01
CA ASN A 328 -17.36 -2.34 10.73
C ASN A 328 -18.50 -2.55 11.76
N ARG A 329 -18.20 -2.36 13.05
CA ARG A 329 -19.14 -2.49 14.15
C ARG A 329 -19.15 -1.24 15.03
N GLY A 330 -20.25 -1.01 15.72
CA GLY A 330 -20.43 0.18 16.57
C GLY A 330 -20.68 1.45 15.75
N GLY A 331 -20.59 2.60 16.40
CA GLY A 331 -20.88 3.88 15.78
C GLY A 331 -20.55 5.05 16.70
N PRO A 332 -20.76 6.29 16.21
CA PRO A 332 -20.48 7.48 16.98
C PRO A 332 -21.40 7.58 18.20
N MET A 333 -20.80 7.68 19.38
CA MET A 333 -21.48 7.94 20.65
C MET A 333 -20.62 8.90 21.48
N GLU A 334 -21.25 9.93 22.02
CA GLU A 334 -20.63 10.85 22.97
C GLU A 334 -20.72 10.25 24.37
N LEU A 335 -19.58 9.91 24.96
CA LEU A 335 -19.50 9.50 26.36
C LEU A 335 -19.32 10.77 27.20
N SER A 336 -20.40 11.20 27.85
CA SER A 336 -20.42 12.38 28.72
C SER A 336 -21.14 12.07 30.04
N GLY A 337 -20.78 12.77 31.12
CA GLY A 337 -21.44 12.66 32.43
C GLY A 337 -20.84 11.62 33.40
N GLY A 338 -19.65 11.08 33.14
CA GLY A 338 -18.95 10.14 34.02
C GLY A 338 -17.42 10.32 34.03
N THR A 339 -16.69 9.33 34.55
CA THR A 339 -15.20 9.29 34.55
C THR A 339 -14.61 8.82 33.21
N VAL A 340 -15.46 8.43 32.26
CA VAL A 340 -15.10 8.12 30.88
C VAL A 340 -15.54 9.29 30.02
N ALA A 341 -14.58 10.05 29.50
CA ALA A 341 -14.83 11.12 28.55
C ALA A 341 -14.22 10.72 27.19
N GLY A 342 -15.02 10.77 26.13
CA GLY A 342 -14.53 10.44 24.80
C GLY A 342 -15.64 10.33 23.77
N LYS A 343 -15.21 10.24 22.51
CA LYS A 343 -16.08 9.91 21.39
C LYS A 343 -15.74 8.51 20.93
N THR A 344 -16.74 7.65 20.79
CA THR A 344 -16.54 6.39 20.08
C THR A 344 -16.64 6.64 18.58
N SER A 345 -15.96 5.82 17.80
CA SER A 345 -16.18 5.67 16.38
C SER A 345 -16.59 4.24 16.11
N SER A 346 -16.94 3.93 14.86
CA SER A 346 -16.95 2.52 14.47
C SER A 346 -15.55 1.91 14.59
N VAL A 347 -15.53 0.60 14.82
CA VAL A 347 -14.33 -0.23 14.93
C VAL A 347 -14.38 -1.30 13.85
N GLU A 348 -13.24 -1.55 13.21
CA GLU A 348 -13.08 -2.69 12.32
C GLU A 348 -12.74 -3.93 13.13
N VAL A 349 -13.64 -4.91 13.13
CA VAL A 349 -13.53 -6.12 13.95
C VAL A 349 -13.23 -7.32 13.06
N VAL A 350 -12.29 -8.16 13.49
CA VAL A 350 -12.06 -9.50 12.95
C VAL A 350 -12.63 -10.53 13.93
N ASP A 351 -13.90 -10.90 13.74
CA ASP A 351 -14.59 -11.92 14.51
C ASP A 351 -14.72 -13.26 13.75
N GLU A 352 -14.67 -13.22 12.42
CA GLU A 352 -14.71 -14.40 11.56
C GLU A 352 -13.41 -14.56 10.74
N LEU A 353 -12.96 -15.81 10.56
CA LEU A 353 -11.83 -16.17 9.72
C LEU A 353 -12.32 -17.07 8.59
N LEU A 354 -12.99 -16.46 7.61
CA LEU A 354 -13.53 -17.19 6.46
C LEU A 354 -12.39 -17.71 5.56
N PRO A 355 -12.51 -18.94 5.02
CA PRO A 355 -11.50 -19.48 4.13
C PRO A 355 -11.63 -18.89 2.71
N LEU A 356 -10.49 -18.77 2.03
CA LEU A 356 -10.41 -18.66 0.58
C LEU A 356 -9.90 -19.97 -0.02
N TYR A 357 -10.20 -20.21 -1.28
CA TYR A 357 -9.84 -21.43 -2.00
C TYR A 357 -9.19 -21.10 -3.34
N ASP A 358 -8.41 -22.05 -3.85
CA ASP A 358 -7.81 -21.99 -5.19
C ASP A 358 -7.01 -20.70 -5.44
N ILE A 359 -6.12 -20.37 -4.48
CA ILE A 359 -5.25 -19.21 -4.60
C ILE A 359 -4.14 -19.55 -5.58
N LYS A 360 -4.14 -18.89 -6.73
CA LYS A 360 -3.13 -19.04 -7.78
C LYS A 360 -1.99 -18.08 -7.50
N ILE A 361 -0.78 -18.62 -7.45
CA ILE A 361 0.44 -17.86 -7.22
C ILE A 361 1.37 -18.03 -8.41
N SER A 362 1.94 -16.92 -8.86
CA SER A 362 3.05 -16.86 -9.80
C SER A 362 4.15 -16.01 -9.18
N LEU A 363 5.35 -16.59 -9.04
CA LEU A 363 6.48 -15.97 -8.36
C LEU A 363 7.71 -15.98 -9.28
N SER A 364 8.32 -14.81 -9.49
CA SER A 364 9.56 -14.70 -10.24
C SER A 364 10.75 -14.80 -9.29
N VAL A 365 11.46 -15.93 -9.32
CA VAL A 365 12.69 -16.17 -8.56
C VAL A 365 13.81 -16.63 -9.48
N PRO A 366 15.04 -16.11 -9.31
CA PRO A 366 16.16 -16.48 -10.19
C PRO A 366 16.67 -17.90 -9.94
N GLU A 367 16.51 -18.43 -8.72
CA GLU A 367 16.97 -19.77 -8.36
C GLU A 367 16.02 -20.87 -8.84
N LYS A 368 16.58 -22.06 -9.08
CA LYS A 368 15.78 -23.26 -9.36
C LYS A 368 15.14 -23.78 -8.07
N VAL A 369 13.82 -23.76 -8.03
CA VAL A 369 13.01 -24.26 -6.90
C VAL A 369 12.95 -25.78 -6.96
N GLU A 370 13.15 -26.41 -5.80
CA GLU A 370 13.15 -27.88 -5.65
C GLU A 370 11.87 -28.38 -4.96
N CYS A 371 11.33 -27.59 -4.03
CA CYS A 371 10.14 -27.94 -3.27
C CYS A 371 9.32 -26.68 -2.96
N VAL A 372 7.99 -26.83 -2.99
CA VAL A 372 7.03 -25.87 -2.48
C VAL A 372 6.14 -26.58 -1.46
N LYS A 373 6.08 -26.10 -0.22
CA LYS A 373 5.28 -26.73 0.84
C LYS A 373 4.62 -25.72 1.78
N CYS A 374 3.46 -26.09 2.29
CA CYS A 374 2.78 -25.39 3.37
C CYS A 374 3.55 -25.60 4.67
N VAL A 375 3.87 -24.53 5.39
CA VAL A 375 4.50 -24.60 6.71
C VAL A 375 3.65 -23.87 7.75
N PRO A 376 3.51 -24.43 8.97
CA PRO A 376 4.26 -25.54 9.55
C PRO A 376 3.75 -26.96 9.20
N ASP A 377 2.60 -27.11 8.54
CA ASP A 377 1.90 -28.39 8.41
C ASP A 377 2.65 -29.45 7.57
N GLY A 378 3.48 -29.02 6.62
CA GLY A 378 4.36 -29.87 5.82
C GLY A 378 3.77 -30.38 4.50
N ASP A 379 2.54 -29.99 4.16
CA ASP A 379 1.88 -30.42 2.92
C ASP A 379 2.62 -29.88 1.68
N GLU A 380 3.13 -30.76 0.83
CA GLU A 380 3.79 -30.40 -0.43
C GLU A 380 2.76 -29.99 -1.49
N LEU A 381 3.12 -29.00 -2.31
CA LEU A 381 2.30 -28.50 -3.41
C LEU A 381 2.97 -28.81 -4.75
N GLU A 382 2.17 -29.26 -5.71
CA GLU A 382 2.62 -29.33 -7.10
C GLU A 382 2.89 -27.93 -7.64
N PHE A 383 4.03 -27.76 -8.31
CA PHE A 383 4.42 -26.52 -8.95
C PHE A 383 5.09 -26.77 -10.29
N SER A 384 5.13 -25.73 -11.11
CA SER A 384 5.95 -25.70 -12.33
C SER A 384 6.88 -24.50 -12.30
N GLN A 385 8.06 -24.60 -12.91
CA GLN A 385 8.98 -23.48 -13.08
C GLN A 385 9.40 -23.34 -14.53
N GLN A 386 9.13 -22.19 -15.14
CA GLN A 386 9.51 -21.87 -16.52
C GLN A 386 10.07 -20.44 -16.59
N ALA A 387 11.24 -20.27 -17.21
CA ALA A 387 11.90 -18.97 -17.38
C ALA A 387 12.02 -18.14 -16.07
N GLY A 388 12.28 -18.80 -14.92
CA GLY A 388 12.37 -18.15 -13.61
C GLY A 388 11.03 -17.86 -12.93
N CYS A 389 9.90 -18.13 -13.59
CA CYS A 389 8.56 -18.02 -13.01
C CYS A 389 8.12 -19.36 -12.43
N VAL A 390 7.78 -19.38 -11.13
CA VAL A 390 7.25 -20.52 -10.38
C VAL A 390 5.75 -20.35 -10.23
N GLU A 391 4.97 -21.33 -10.69
CA GLU A 391 3.51 -21.30 -10.63
C GLU A 391 2.96 -22.50 -9.84
N PHE A 392 2.04 -22.22 -8.93
CA PHE A 392 1.37 -23.24 -8.10
C PHE A 392 0.05 -22.71 -7.53
N VAL A 393 -0.73 -23.62 -6.92
CA VAL A 393 -2.04 -23.30 -6.34
C VAL A 393 -2.06 -23.72 -4.87
N LEU A 394 -2.43 -22.79 -3.98
CA LEU A 394 -2.77 -23.11 -2.60
C LEU A 394 -4.27 -23.47 -2.53
N PRO A 395 -4.63 -24.72 -2.14
CA PRO A 395 -6.03 -25.15 -2.16
C PRO A 395 -6.92 -24.39 -1.18
N LYS A 396 -6.38 -24.02 -0.01
CA LYS A 396 -7.12 -23.34 1.05
C LYS A 396 -6.23 -22.36 1.81
N LEU A 397 -6.72 -21.14 2.00
CA LEU A 397 -6.15 -20.14 2.90
C LEU A 397 -7.16 -19.82 4.00
N GLN A 398 -6.77 -19.90 5.26
CA GLN A 398 -7.58 -19.46 6.39
C GLN A 398 -6.71 -18.66 7.37
N CYS A 399 -7.00 -17.37 7.53
CA CYS A 399 -6.21 -16.41 8.34
C CYS A 399 -4.79 -16.18 7.83
N HIS A 400 -3.89 -17.16 7.95
CA HIS A 400 -2.49 -17.04 7.59
C HIS A 400 -1.90 -18.39 7.18
N GLN A 401 -1.35 -18.44 5.97
CA GLN A 401 -0.54 -19.55 5.47
C GLN A 401 0.87 -19.05 5.13
N MET A 402 1.89 -19.81 5.53
CA MET A 402 3.26 -19.65 5.04
C MET A 402 3.56 -20.75 4.04
N LEU A 403 4.20 -20.37 2.95
CA LEU A 403 4.63 -21.27 1.89
C LEU A 403 6.14 -21.19 1.79
N GLU A 404 6.79 -22.31 2.02
CA GLU A 404 8.23 -22.44 1.88
C GLU A 404 8.57 -22.88 0.47
N LEU A 405 9.44 -22.12 -0.20
CA LEU A 405 10.02 -22.46 -1.50
C LEU A 405 11.51 -22.69 -1.30
N GLU A 406 11.92 -23.95 -1.20
CA GLU A 406 13.33 -24.34 -1.11
C GLU A 406 13.97 -24.29 -2.51
N TYR A 407 15.19 -23.77 -2.60
CA TYR A 407 15.91 -23.66 -3.86
C TYR A 407 17.34 -24.20 -3.78
N SER A 408 17.83 -24.67 -4.92
CA SER A 408 19.22 -25.09 -5.07
C SER A 408 20.17 -23.89 -5.07
N ARG A 409 21.34 -24.02 -4.43
CA ARG A 409 22.39 -23.02 -4.56
C ARG A 409 22.86 -22.99 -6.01
N ILE A 410 22.88 -21.80 -6.60
CA ILE A 410 23.58 -21.59 -7.87
C ILE A 410 25.06 -21.92 -7.59
N SER A 411 25.57 -22.97 -8.24
CA SER A 411 26.99 -23.29 -8.20
C SER A 411 27.72 -22.19 -8.96
N GLY A 412 28.16 -21.16 -8.24
CA GLY A 412 28.91 -20.05 -8.82
C GLY A 412 30.15 -20.56 -9.53
N HIS A 413 30.26 -20.30 -10.82
CA HIS A 413 31.58 -20.17 -11.44
C HIS A 413 32.22 -18.94 -10.80
N HIS A 414 33.30 -19.20 -10.06
CA HIS A 414 34.21 -18.21 -9.50
C HIS A 414 34.75 -17.25 -10.56
#